data_AF-A0A5C6SUG5-F1
#
_entry.id   AF-A0A5C6SUG5-F1
#
_cell.length_a   1.000
_cell.length_b   1.000
_cell.length_c   1.000
_cell.angle_alpha   90.00
_cell.angle_beta   90.00
_cell.angle_gamma   90.00
#
_symmetry.space_group_name_H-M   'P 1'
#
loop_
_entity.id
_entity.type
_entity.pdbx_description
1 polymer ?
#
loop_
_entity_poly.entity_id
_entity_poly.type
_entity_poly.pdbx_seq_one_letter_code
_entity_poly.pdbx_strand_id
1 'polypeptide(L)'
;MPSKSHSQARNGNRRSHTKSRMGCLTCKRRHIRCDENYPQCQNCTKHKVKCSFHDTPSQEELLLQPSPENTSSKSCSSSKPRRPWSAKARAEDLRRCLSNFRPEHADGALVASMALLWLCEDMSSRRQIAEGISAILQTCHRLGHQSGFYHMIAKAWRQTAHLHTTLKTERGKPNGLQRIIVEMQKFKALLKEQEPDDDTWRQLRLLIALAEDLTELEPSTPADKQFERIRLLRDYKLWLPLNDLLTGRNLSSTLMVNAYLYTIALYAQRQTSQAYMIDLGVDLPSLLDETLRQITPVKSYTGLRLKEVTLEDVPVLTEVWFAAFTDPGIQRIWPDTPAVRNWWTEGNRHDLIHKPFQRYVKVVDPDSKDVNGRPRIAAFAKWDTSMPHERGRRYPPWTEDQPGQVCDEFIAKEEAERLRVMGDQKHYYLDTLVTHPDYQRCGAGSMLMKFGCDLADKDGVAAYVDASKSGAGLYKRFGFVDESLPGSGDVASMARR
;
A
#
# COMPACT_ATOMS: atom_id res chain seq x y z
N MET A 1 -18.95 73.04 15.78
CA MET A 1 -19.49 71.91 16.56
C MET A 1 -20.29 71.01 15.64
N PRO A 2 -19.71 69.92 15.11
CA PRO A 2 -20.50 68.86 14.49
C PRO A 2 -20.65 67.67 15.43
N SER A 3 -21.85 67.13 15.36
CA SER A 3 -22.50 66.09 16.13
C SER A 3 -21.91 64.68 15.95
N LYS A 4 -22.04 63.87 17.02
CA LYS A 4 -21.69 62.45 17.10
C LYS A 4 -22.35 61.62 15.99
N SER A 5 -21.57 60.79 15.30
CA SER A 5 -22.06 59.61 14.57
C SER A 5 -21.51 58.34 15.22
N HIS A 6 -22.40 57.51 15.75
CA HIS A 6 -22.09 56.20 16.30
C HIS A 6 -21.49 55.27 15.23
N SER A 7 -20.28 54.77 15.46
CA SER A 7 -19.69 53.69 14.68
C SER A 7 -20.36 52.36 15.06
N GLN A 8 -21.17 51.82 14.15
CA GLN A 8 -21.70 50.46 14.22
C GLN A 8 -20.56 49.43 14.22
N ALA A 9 -20.54 48.57 15.23
CA ALA A 9 -19.68 47.39 15.27
C ALA A 9 -20.15 46.38 14.19
N ARG A 10 -19.33 46.16 13.16
CA ARG A 10 -19.50 45.05 12.21
C ARG A 10 -18.85 43.79 12.81
N ASN A 11 -19.69 42.89 13.31
CA ASN A 11 -19.29 41.56 13.75
C ASN A 11 -19.04 40.68 12.52
N GLY A 12 -17.78 40.57 12.09
CA GLY A 12 -17.38 39.79 10.92
C GLY A 12 -17.14 38.32 11.27
N ASN A 13 -18.07 37.43 10.86
CA ASN A 13 -17.86 35.98 10.89
C ASN A 13 -16.63 35.62 10.01
N ARG A 14 -15.57 35.11 10.64
CA ARG A 14 -14.34 34.65 9.97
C ARG A 14 -14.64 33.44 9.08
N ARG A 15 -14.37 33.56 7.77
CA ARG A 15 -14.34 32.42 6.84
C ARG A 15 -13.29 31.39 7.29
N SER A 16 -13.70 30.13 7.38
CA SER A 16 -12.80 28.99 7.57
C SER A 16 -11.86 28.87 6.37
N HIS A 17 -10.57 28.63 6.62
CA HIS A 17 -9.57 28.36 5.60
C HIS A 17 -8.88 27.04 5.89
N THR A 18 -8.49 26.33 4.85
CA THR A 18 -7.69 25.11 4.96
C THR A 18 -6.34 25.44 5.61
N LYS A 19 -6.03 24.75 6.71
CA LYS A 19 -4.75 24.93 7.43
C LYS A 19 -3.62 24.45 6.52
N SER A 20 -2.62 25.29 6.28
CA SER A 20 -1.46 24.87 5.49
C SER A 20 -0.64 23.85 6.30
N ARG A 21 -0.35 22.69 5.71
CA ARG A 21 0.35 21.58 6.40
C ARG A 21 1.75 22.01 6.82
N MET A 22 2.42 22.84 6.01
CA MET A 22 3.79 23.30 6.26
C MET A 22 3.88 24.72 6.85
N GLY A 23 2.77 25.32 7.27
CA GLY A 23 2.77 26.68 7.82
C GLY A 23 3.56 26.84 9.13
N CYS A 24 4.10 28.04 9.35
CA CYS A 24 4.83 28.37 10.59
C CYS A 24 3.93 28.22 11.83
N LEU A 25 4.54 27.90 12.97
CA LEU A 25 3.83 27.68 14.24
C LEU A 25 3.08 28.93 14.69
N THR A 26 3.60 30.13 14.39
CA THR A 26 2.94 31.40 14.74
C THR A 26 1.63 31.58 13.96
N CYS A 27 1.61 31.32 12.65
CA CYS A 27 0.38 31.35 11.84
C CYS A 27 -0.59 30.25 12.25
N LYS A 28 -0.08 29.04 12.54
CA LYS A 28 -0.88 27.92 13.03
C LYS A 28 -1.56 28.24 14.36
N ARG A 29 -0.83 28.79 15.34
CA ARG A 29 -1.37 29.19 16.65
C ARG A 29 -2.38 30.32 16.56
N ARG A 30 -2.19 31.25 15.62
CA ARG A 30 -3.14 32.34 15.35
C ARG A 30 -4.34 31.90 14.51
N HIS A 31 -4.41 30.62 14.13
CA HIS A 31 -5.42 30.07 13.24
C HIS A 31 -5.60 30.92 11.96
N ILE A 32 -4.49 31.23 11.28
CA ILE A 32 -4.47 31.90 9.97
C ILE A 32 -3.61 31.10 8.97
N ARG A 33 -3.95 31.15 7.68
CA ARG A 33 -3.20 30.45 6.63
C ARG A 33 -1.79 31.04 6.52
N CYS A 34 -0.78 30.18 6.53
CA CYS A 34 0.60 30.57 6.28
C CYS A 34 0.88 30.50 4.77
N ASP A 35 1.64 31.45 4.25
CA ASP A 35 2.15 31.49 2.88
C ASP A 35 3.45 30.68 2.70
N GLU A 36 3.97 30.09 3.77
CA GLU A 36 5.10 29.15 3.76
C GLU A 36 6.43 29.71 3.21
N ASN A 37 6.55 31.03 3.05
CA ASN A 37 7.81 31.69 2.70
C ASN A 37 8.83 31.64 3.85
N TYR A 38 10.08 31.32 3.50
CA TYR A 38 11.24 31.33 4.37
C TYR A 38 12.16 32.51 4.05
N PRO A 39 12.92 33.06 5.02
CA PRO A 39 12.99 32.70 6.45
C PRO A 39 11.85 33.29 7.30
N GLN A 40 10.98 34.12 6.72
CA GLN A 40 9.83 34.68 7.41
C GLN A 40 8.62 34.76 6.47
N CYS A 41 7.49 34.19 6.91
CA CYS A 41 6.26 34.23 6.15
C CYS A 41 5.65 35.65 6.14
N GLN A 42 4.99 36.04 5.04
CA GLN A 42 4.46 37.40 4.87
C GLN A 42 3.43 37.78 5.92
N ASN A 43 2.64 36.81 6.41
CA ASN A 43 1.66 37.07 7.48
C ASN A 43 2.33 37.39 8.83
N CYS A 44 3.46 36.78 9.16
CA CYS A 44 4.22 37.15 10.36
C CYS A 44 4.93 38.50 10.20
N THR A 45 5.48 38.78 9.01
CA THR A 45 6.11 40.07 8.68
C THR A 45 5.11 41.23 8.79
N LYS A 46 3.94 41.10 8.15
CA LYS A 46 2.88 42.12 8.14
C LYS A 46 2.35 42.44 9.54
N HIS A 47 2.22 41.41 10.38
CA HIS A 47 1.74 41.56 11.74
C HIS A 47 2.86 41.90 12.75
N LYS A 48 4.11 42.06 12.30
CA LYS A 48 5.28 42.36 13.12
C LYS A 48 5.43 41.41 14.32
N VAL A 49 5.07 40.14 14.12
CA VAL A 49 5.18 39.09 15.14
C VAL A 49 6.29 38.11 14.78
N LYS A 50 6.95 37.57 15.81
CA LYS A 50 8.01 36.57 15.64
C LYS A 50 7.48 35.35 14.89
N CYS A 51 8.08 35.05 13.73
CA CYS A 51 7.74 33.87 12.95
C CYS A 51 8.56 32.70 13.48
N SER A 52 7.97 31.52 13.67
CA SER A 52 8.74 30.35 14.10
C SER A 52 9.76 29.86 13.07
N PHE A 53 9.71 30.37 11.84
CA PHE A 53 10.75 30.15 10.84
C PHE A 53 12.03 30.95 11.13
N HIS A 54 11.96 32.01 11.94
CA HIS A 54 13.13 32.73 12.47
C HIS A 54 13.83 31.96 13.61
N ASP A 55 13.10 31.10 14.32
CA ASP A 55 13.65 30.26 15.41
C ASP A 55 14.27 28.96 14.91
N THR A 56 14.32 28.76 13.58
CA THR A 56 15.15 27.73 12.97
C THR A 56 16.54 28.35 12.88
N PRO A 57 17.54 27.93 13.67
CA PRO A 57 18.86 28.53 13.59
C PRO A 57 19.40 28.33 12.17
N SER A 58 19.97 29.38 11.58
CA SER A 58 20.96 29.19 10.52
C SER A 58 22.02 28.21 11.04
N GLN A 59 22.55 27.37 10.15
CA GLN A 59 23.34 26.15 10.47
C GLN A 59 24.54 26.29 11.43
N GLU A 60 24.84 27.47 11.99
CA GLU A 60 26.02 27.77 12.81
C GLU A 60 25.82 27.76 14.35
N GLU A 61 24.61 27.93 14.91
CA GLU A 61 24.45 28.18 16.36
C GLU A 61 24.18 26.96 17.26
N LEU A 62 23.94 25.76 16.71
CA LEU A 62 23.61 24.55 17.47
C LEU A 62 24.83 23.83 18.11
N LEU A 63 26.04 24.41 18.04
CA LEU A 63 27.29 23.76 18.44
C LEU A 63 27.76 24.06 19.88
N LEU A 64 27.00 24.76 20.73
CA LEU A 64 27.49 25.15 22.06
C LEU A 64 26.52 24.78 23.21
N GLN A 65 26.85 23.63 23.84
CA GLN A 65 26.82 23.36 25.31
C GLN A 65 25.65 22.57 25.97
N PRO A 66 25.92 21.87 27.13
CA PRO A 66 25.54 20.45 27.34
C PRO A 66 24.55 20.13 28.50
N SER A 67 24.14 18.84 28.56
CA SER A 67 23.21 18.16 29.50
C SER A 67 23.67 18.03 30.96
N PRO A 68 22.74 17.69 31.89
CA PRO A 68 23.09 16.77 32.99
C PRO A 68 22.08 15.63 33.27
N GLU A 69 22.58 14.68 34.08
CA GLU A 69 22.19 13.29 34.35
C GLU A 69 21.13 13.04 35.46
N ASN A 70 20.63 11.79 35.45
CA ASN A 70 20.29 10.86 36.56
C ASN A 70 19.34 11.22 37.73
N THR A 71 18.30 10.40 37.92
CA THR A 71 18.08 9.51 39.11
C THR A 71 16.85 8.59 38.86
N SER A 72 16.99 7.25 38.90
CA SER A 72 16.59 6.33 40.01
C SER A 72 15.16 6.55 40.54
N SER A 73 14.24 5.60 40.75
CA SER A 73 14.15 4.13 40.68
C SER A 73 12.70 3.73 41.03
N LYS A 74 12.18 2.62 40.50
CA LYS A 74 11.58 1.48 41.25
C LYS A 74 10.63 0.63 40.40
N SER A 75 10.86 -0.67 40.53
CA SER A 75 10.27 -1.84 39.89
C SER A 75 8.92 -2.26 40.47
N CYS A 76 8.11 -2.96 39.65
CA CYS A 76 7.41 -4.16 40.11
C CYS A 76 7.35 -5.22 38.98
N SER A 77 7.96 -6.37 39.27
CA SER A 77 7.89 -7.68 38.58
C SER A 77 6.47 -8.27 38.66
N SER A 78 5.95 -9.15 37.81
CA SER A 78 6.52 -10.04 36.80
C SER A 78 5.41 -10.64 35.94
N SER A 79 5.48 -10.46 34.62
CA SER A 79 5.21 -11.51 33.63
C SER A 79 6.40 -11.48 32.67
N LYS A 80 7.15 -12.59 32.61
CA LYS A 80 8.44 -12.66 31.91
C LYS A 80 8.25 -12.32 30.41
N PRO A 81 9.03 -11.39 29.83
CA PRO A 81 9.09 -11.26 28.38
C PRO A 81 9.81 -12.49 27.80
N ARG A 82 9.21 -13.11 26.77
CA ARG A 82 9.88 -14.15 25.97
C ARG A 82 11.20 -13.58 25.44
N ARG A 83 12.29 -14.33 25.58
CA ARG A 83 13.63 -13.98 25.08
C ARG A 83 13.60 -13.68 23.57
N PRO A 84 14.47 -12.81 23.03
CA PRO A 84 14.64 -12.66 21.59
C PRO A 84 15.11 -13.99 20.98
N TRP A 85 14.36 -14.54 20.01
CA TRP A 85 14.72 -15.75 19.28
C TRP A 85 16.09 -15.62 18.58
N SER A 86 16.98 -16.61 18.75
CA SER A 86 18.34 -16.59 18.21
C SER A 86 18.40 -16.93 16.71
N ALA A 87 19.41 -16.42 15.98
CA ALA A 87 19.63 -16.72 14.56
C ALA A 87 19.84 -18.22 14.27
N LYS A 88 20.34 -18.97 15.24
CA LYS A 88 20.54 -20.43 15.16
C LYS A 88 19.22 -21.19 15.01
N ALA A 89 18.19 -20.79 15.75
CA ALA A 89 16.85 -21.38 15.63
C ALA A 89 16.24 -21.14 14.24
N ARG A 90 16.49 -19.96 13.65
CA ARG A 90 16.04 -19.61 12.28
C ARG A 90 16.71 -20.45 11.20
N ALA A 91 17.98 -20.83 11.37
CA ALA A 91 18.70 -21.68 10.43
C ALA A 91 18.27 -23.17 10.48
N GLU A 92 17.84 -23.65 11.65
CA GLU A 92 17.27 -25.01 11.81
C GLU A 92 15.89 -25.13 11.16
N ASP A 93 15.02 -24.13 11.31
CA ASP A 93 13.70 -24.11 10.64
C ASP A 93 13.81 -24.07 9.12
N LEU A 94 14.77 -23.31 8.57
CA LEU A 94 15.01 -23.29 7.13
C LEU A 94 15.40 -24.67 6.59
N ARG A 95 16.23 -25.43 7.31
CA ARG A 95 16.58 -26.82 6.94
C ARG A 95 15.36 -27.75 6.98
N ARG A 96 14.44 -27.55 7.93
CA ARG A 96 13.18 -28.29 8.02
C ARG A 96 12.23 -27.93 6.87
N CYS A 97 12.24 -26.69 6.39
CA CYS A 97 11.52 -26.30 5.18
C CYS A 97 12.14 -26.91 3.91
N LEU A 98 13.47 -27.07 3.87
CA LEU A 98 14.18 -27.67 2.73
C LEU A 98 13.93 -29.19 2.55
N SER A 99 13.49 -29.91 3.58
CA SER A 99 13.14 -31.33 3.41
C SER A 99 11.90 -31.55 2.53
N ASN A 100 11.10 -30.50 2.30
CA ASN A 100 9.92 -30.50 1.42
C ASN A 100 10.11 -29.62 0.17
N PHE A 101 11.36 -29.40 -0.26
CA PHE A 101 11.70 -28.47 -1.33
C PHE A 101 11.08 -28.84 -2.69
N ARG A 102 10.34 -27.90 -3.28
CA ARG A 102 9.81 -27.99 -4.65
C ARG A 102 10.36 -26.84 -5.51
N PRO A 103 10.57 -27.02 -6.83
CA PRO A 103 11.08 -25.96 -7.72
C PRO A 103 10.31 -24.65 -7.65
N GLU A 104 8.99 -24.73 -7.46
CA GLU A 104 8.07 -23.60 -7.28
C GLU A 104 8.38 -22.71 -6.06
N HIS A 105 9.16 -23.18 -5.09
CA HIS A 105 9.55 -22.42 -3.89
C HIS A 105 11.02 -21.96 -3.90
N ALA A 106 11.75 -22.25 -4.98
CA ALA A 106 13.19 -22.02 -5.09
C ALA A 106 13.58 -20.55 -4.87
N ASP A 107 12.91 -19.63 -5.56
CA ASP A 107 13.22 -18.20 -5.49
C ASP A 107 12.96 -17.65 -4.09
N GLY A 108 11.84 -18.03 -3.46
CA GLY A 108 11.51 -17.64 -2.10
C GLY A 108 12.51 -18.18 -1.07
N ALA A 109 12.93 -19.44 -1.22
CA ALA A 109 13.95 -20.05 -0.37
C ALA A 109 15.31 -19.35 -0.51
N LEU A 110 15.70 -18.97 -1.73
CA LEU A 110 16.92 -18.21 -2.00
C LEU A 110 16.87 -16.81 -1.36
N VAL A 111 15.76 -16.07 -1.51
CA VAL A 111 15.57 -14.75 -0.89
C VAL A 111 15.67 -14.84 0.63
N ALA A 112 14.95 -15.78 1.25
CA ALA A 112 14.97 -15.97 2.70
C ALA A 112 16.38 -16.34 3.20
N SER A 113 17.08 -17.22 2.48
CA SER A 113 18.43 -17.62 2.84
C SER A 113 19.43 -16.47 2.72
N MET A 114 19.32 -15.63 1.69
CA MET A 114 20.16 -14.44 1.53
C MET A 114 19.90 -13.40 2.62
N ALA A 115 18.64 -13.13 2.94
CA ALA A 115 18.28 -12.23 4.05
C ALA A 115 18.84 -12.73 5.39
N LEU A 116 18.73 -14.03 5.66
CA LEU A 116 19.31 -14.64 6.85
C LEU A 116 20.84 -14.54 6.86
N LEU A 117 21.50 -14.73 5.72
CA LEU A 117 22.96 -14.59 5.60
C LEU A 117 23.42 -13.17 5.97
N TRP A 118 22.68 -12.15 5.51
CA TRP A 118 22.99 -10.75 5.80
C TRP A 118 22.72 -10.35 7.24
N LEU A 119 21.66 -10.89 7.85
CA LEU A 119 21.31 -10.65 9.25
C LEU A 119 22.15 -11.45 10.24
N CYS A 120 22.85 -12.49 9.76
CA CYS A 120 23.67 -13.35 10.60
C CYS A 120 24.97 -12.63 10.97
N GLU A 121 25.29 -12.57 12.27
CA GLU A 121 26.52 -11.95 12.78
C GLU A 121 27.62 -12.97 13.09
N ASP A 122 27.24 -14.21 13.44
CA ASP A 122 28.18 -15.26 13.82
C ASP A 122 28.69 -16.06 12.60
N MET A 123 29.97 -16.43 12.65
CA MET A 123 30.63 -17.11 11.53
C MET A 123 30.15 -18.55 11.32
N SER A 124 29.74 -19.25 12.38
CA SER A 124 29.21 -20.62 12.31
C SER A 124 27.90 -20.68 11.54
N SER A 125 26.92 -19.85 11.89
CA SER A 125 25.62 -19.81 11.23
C SER A 125 25.74 -19.22 9.83
N ARG A 126 26.65 -18.27 9.58
CA ARG A 126 26.95 -17.80 8.21
C ARG A 126 27.41 -18.91 7.29
N ARG A 127 28.35 -19.76 7.72
CA ARG A 127 28.80 -20.93 6.92
C ARG A 127 27.62 -21.87 6.63
N GLN A 128 26.83 -22.15 7.66
CA GLN A 128 25.68 -23.03 7.55
C GLN A 128 24.62 -22.50 6.56
N ILE A 129 24.36 -21.19 6.56
CA ILE A 129 23.42 -20.56 5.62
C ILE A 129 24.00 -20.55 4.20
N ALA A 130 25.30 -20.27 4.03
CA ALA A 130 25.96 -20.28 2.74
C ALA A 130 25.99 -21.69 2.10
N GLU A 131 26.20 -22.73 2.90
CA GLU A 131 26.05 -24.13 2.49
C GLU A 131 24.61 -24.44 2.06
N GLY A 132 23.62 -23.92 2.80
CA GLY A 132 22.20 -24.01 2.46
C GLY A 132 21.86 -23.37 1.11
N ILE A 133 22.34 -22.16 0.85
CA ILE A 133 22.17 -21.47 -0.44
C ILE A 133 22.79 -22.30 -1.57
N SER A 134 23.99 -22.81 -1.36
CA SER A 134 24.68 -23.66 -2.35
C SER A 134 23.89 -24.94 -2.65
N ALA A 135 23.32 -25.58 -1.64
CA ALA A 135 22.49 -26.77 -1.79
C ALA A 135 21.17 -26.47 -2.54
N ILE A 136 20.55 -25.32 -2.27
CA ILE A 136 19.36 -24.85 -3.02
C ILE A 136 19.72 -24.65 -4.49
N LEU A 137 20.79 -23.90 -4.80
CA LEU A 137 21.21 -23.63 -6.17
C LEU A 137 21.54 -24.92 -6.94
N GLN A 138 22.22 -25.88 -6.31
CA GLN A 138 22.51 -27.19 -6.91
C GLN A 138 21.24 -28.00 -7.16
N THR A 139 20.26 -27.94 -6.25
CA THR A 139 18.99 -28.64 -6.40
C THR A 139 18.14 -28.01 -7.50
N CYS A 140 18.08 -26.68 -7.58
CA CYS A 140 17.46 -25.94 -8.68
C CYS A 140 18.09 -26.31 -10.03
N HIS A 141 19.42 -26.42 -10.08
CA HIS A 141 20.12 -26.83 -11.29
C HIS A 141 19.73 -28.24 -11.74
N ARG A 142 19.73 -29.22 -10.81
CA ARG A 142 19.35 -30.61 -11.12
C ARG A 142 17.88 -30.75 -11.55
N LEU A 143 16.99 -29.94 -10.97
CA LEU A 143 15.57 -29.94 -11.30
C LEU A 143 15.24 -29.08 -12.53
N GLY A 144 16.25 -28.48 -13.18
CA GLY A 144 16.07 -27.68 -14.38
C GLY A 144 15.28 -26.39 -14.14
N HIS A 145 15.33 -25.81 -12.93
CA HIS A 145 14.61 -24.56 -12.61
C HIS A 145 15.13 -23.40 -13.46
N GLN A 146 14.22 -22.70 -14.15
CA GLN A 146 14.58 -21.71 -15.17
C GLN A 146 14.30 -20.24 -14.79
N SER A 147 14.04 -19.92 -13.51
CA SER A 147 13.74 -18.52 -13.18
C SER A 147 14.92 -17.58 -13.50
N GLY A 148 14.63 -16.38 -14.00
CA GLY A 148 15.66 -15.37 -14.25
C GLY A 148 16.43 -15.01 -12.97
N PHE A 149 15.75 -15.08 -11.84
CA PHE A 149 16.33 -14.87 -10.51
C PHE A 149 17.32 -15.95 -10.09
N TYR A 150 16.96 -17.23 -10.27
CA TYR A 150 17.89 -18.33 -10.02
C TYR A 150 19.16 -18.16 -10.85
N HIS A 151 19.04 -17.84 -12.14
CA HIS A 151 20.20 -17.63 -13.01
C HIS A 151 21.06 -16.48 -12.54
N MET A 152 20.44 -15.38 -12.11
CA MET A 152 21.11 -14.21 -11.57
C MET A 152 21.86 -14.52 -10.27
N ILE A 153 21.20 -15.16 -9.29
CA ILE A 153 21.84 -15.56 -8.03
C ILE A 153 22.91 -16.60 -8.30
N ALA A 154 22.67 -17.59 -9.16
CA ALA A 154 23.67 -18.59 -9.52
C ALA A 154 24.89 -17.97 -10.22
N LYS A 155 24.72 -16.88 -10.99
CA LYS A 155 25.81 -16.11 -11.61
C LYS A 155 26.60 -15.35 -10.54
N ALA A 156 25.92 -14.59 -9.68
CA ALA A 156 26.56 -13.83 -8.61
C ALA A 156 27.25 -14.73 -7.56
N TRP A 157 26.60 -15.84 -7.17
CA TRP A 157 27.06 -16.78 -6.17
C TRP A 157 28.28 -17.59 -6.63
N ARG A 158 28.36 -17.93 -7.92
CA ARG A 158 29.55 -18.56 -8.50
C ARG A 158 30.77 -17.65 -8.43
N GLN A 159 30.59 -16.34 -8.58
CA GLN A 159 31.68 -15.37 -8.49
C GLN A 159 32.20 -15.19 -7.04
N THR A 160 31.36 -15.39 -6.03
CA THR A 160 31.73 -15.33 -4.60
C THR A 160 32.32 -16.63 -4.03
N ALA A 161 32.15 -17.77 -4.70
CA ALA A 161 32.71 -19.05 -4.25
C ALA A 161 34.25 -19.04 -4.12
N HIS A 162 34.95 -18.20 -4.90
CA HIS A 162 36.41 -18.03 -4.81
C HIS A 162 36.88 -17.24 -3.58
N LEU A 163 35.99 -16.53 -2.87
CA LEU A 163 36.33 -15.73 -1.69
C LEU A 163 36.15 -16.50 -0.36
N HIS A 164 35.30 -17.54 -0.36
CA HIS A 164 35.05 -18.33 0.85
C HIS A 164 36.21 -19.28 1.20
N THR A 165 37.10 -19.57 0.25
CA THR A 165 38.31 -20.38 0.46
C THR A 165 39.50 -19.55 0.98
N THR A 166 39.44 -18.21 0.88
CA THR A 166 40.58 -17.29 1.11
C THR A 166 40.34 -16.21 2.15
N LEU A 167 39.28 -16.30 2.96
CA LEU A 167 39.15 -15.49 4.18
C LEU A 167 40.03 -16.05 5.31
N LYS A 168 41.34 -15.99 5.10
CA LYS A 168 42.33 -16.01 6.18
C LYS A 168 42.19 -14.71 6.98
N THR A 169 41.94 -14.88 8.28
CA THR A 169 42.44 -14.06 9.38
C THR A 169 42.57 -12.54 9.13
N GLU A 170 41.46 -11.82 8.99
CA GLU A 170 41.44 -10.39 9.30
C GLU A 170 40.58 -10.13 10.54
N ARG A 171 41.26 -10.08 11.69
CA ARG A 171 40.77 -9.36 12.87
C ARG A 171 40.83 -7.86 12.54
N GLY A 172 39.77 -7.35 11.92
CA GLY A 172 39.54 -5.93 11.73
C GLY A 172 38.07 -5.77 11.36
N LYS A 173 37.28 -5.12 12.22
CA LYS A 173 35.82 -4.99 12.06
C LYS A 173 35.46 -4.52 10.64
N PRO A 174 34.83 -5.36 9.80
CA PRO A 174 34.06 -4.85 8.68
C PRO A 174 32.66 -4.56 9.21
N ASN A 175 32.28 -3.28 9.25
CA ASN A 175 30.94 -2.84 9.64
C ASN A 175 29.90 -3.63 8.82
N GLY A 176 28.97 -4.34 9.48
CA GLY A 176 28.05 -5.28 8.80
C GLY A 176 27.25 -4.63 7.68
N LEU A 177 26.96 -3.34 7.82
CA LEU A 177 26.29 -2.52 6.82
C LEU A 177 27.13 -2.26 5.56
N GLN A 178 28.46 -2.11 5.69
CA GLN A 178 29.36 -1.92 4.54
C GLN A 178 29.33 -3.13 3.59
N ARG A 179 29.22 -4.34 4.16
CA ARG A 179 29.07 -5.56 3.36
C ARG A 179 27.74 -5.57 2.61
N ILE A 180 26.65 -5.13 3.25
CA ILE A 180 25.33 -5.05 2.62
C ILE A 180 25.35 -4.03 1.47
N ILE A 181 26.00 -2.87 1.65
CA ILE A 181 26.19 -1.87 0.58
C ILE A 181 26.90 -2.48 -0.63
N VAL A 182 28.00 -3.22 -0.41
CA VAL A 182 28.74 -3.88 -1.50
C VAL A 182 27.84 -4.88 -2.26
N GLU A 183 27.04 -5.68 -1.56
CA GLU A 183 26.13 -6.62 -2.21
C GLU A 183 24.99 -5.92 -2.97
N MET A 184 24.42 -4.83 -2.41
CA MET A 184 23.44 -4.00 -3.12
C MET A 184 24.03 -3.37 -4.38
N GLN A 185 25.28 -2.91 -4.35
CA GLN A 185 25.96 -2.33 -5.50
C GLN A 185 26.19 -3.36 -6.62
N LYS A 186 26.58 -4.60 -6.27
CA LYS A 186 26.66 -5.72 -7.23
C LYS A 186 25.30 -6.02 -7.85
N PHE A 187 24.26 -6.09 -7.02
CA PHE A 187 22.90 -6.34 -7.48
C PHE A 187 22.40 -5.22 -8.41
N LYS A 188 22.69 -3.95 -8.09
CA LYS A 188 22.38 -2.79 -8.94
C LYS A 188 23.07 -2.86 -10.30
N ALA A 189 24.33 -3.30 -10.35
CA ALA A 189 25.05 -3.47 -11.62
C ALA A 189 24.39 -4.53 -12.50
N LEU A 190 23.98 -5.67 -11.91
CA LEU A 190 23.27 -6.73 -12.62
C LEU A 190 21.89 -6.30 -13.12
N LEU A 191 21.12 -5.56 -12.31
CA LEU A 191 19.84 -5.00 -12.75
C LEU A 191 20.00 -4.02 -13.91
N LYS A 192 21.08 -3.21 -13.90
CA LYS A 192 21.37 -2.28 -15.00
C LYS A 192 21.65 -2.99 -16.33
N GLU A 193 22.30 -4.16 -16.29
CA GLU A 193 22.58 -4.98 -17.49
C GLU A 193 21.30 -5.59 -18.07
N GLN A 194 20.33 -5.89 -17.22
CA GLN A 194 19.11 -6.59 -17.63
C GLN A 194 18.00 -5.61 -18.02
N GLU A 195 17.71 -4.60 -17.19
CA GLU A 195 16.59 -3.67 -17.36
C GLU A 195 16.90 -2.29 -16.74
N PRO A 196 17.57 -1.38 -17.47
CA PRO A 196 18.12 -0.13 -16.92
C PRO A 196 17.08 0.92 -16.51
N ASP A 197 15.83 0.82 -16.98
CA ASP A 197 14.74 1.78 -16.74
C ASP A 197 13.68 1.30 -15.72
N ASP A 198 13.94 0.21 -14.99
CA ASP A 198 13.04 -0.36 -13.98
C ASP A 198 13.06 0.48 -12.67
N ASP A 199 11.87 0.72 -12.09
CA ASP A 199 11.72 1.42 -10.80
C ASP A 199 12.46 0.71 -9.65
N THR A 200 12.63 -0.62 -9.73
CA THR A 200 13.43 -1.45 -8.82
C THR A 200 14.89 -0.99 -8.78
N TRP A 201 15.46 -0.58 -9.92
CA TRP A 201 16.82 -0.07 -10.00
C TRP A 201 16.95 1.28 -9.27
N ARG A 202 15.95 2.16 -9.42
CA ARG A 202 15.88 3.45 -8.72
C ARG A 202 15.72 3.25 -7.22
N GLN A 203 14.84 2.35 -6.80
CA GLN A 203 14.64 1.99 -5.39
C GLN A 203 15.92 1.46 -4.74
N LEU A 204 16.63 0.55 -5.41
CA LEU A 204 17.88 -0.01 -4.91
C LEU A 204 18.97 1.06 -4.79
N ARG A 205 19.05 2.01 -5.74
CA ARG A 205 19.98 3.15 -5.65
C ARG A 205 19.74 3.99 -4.40
N LEU A 206 18.48 4.21 -4.05
CA LEU A 206 18.14 5.00 -2.87
C LEU A 206 18.37 4.23 -1.56
N LEU A 207 18.12 2.91 -1.53
CA LEU A 207 18.47 2.06 -0.38
C LEU A 207 19.98 2.04 -0.12
N ILE A 208 20.78 2.04 -1.18
CA ILE A 208 22.25 2.16 -1.09
C ILE A 208 22.63 3.48 -0.43
N ALA A 209 22.06 4.60 -0.90
CA ALA A 209 22.35 5.92 -0.32
C ALA A 209 21.96 5.98 1.15
N LEU A 210 20.79 5.45 1.52
CA LEU A 210 20.35 5.35 2.90
C LEU A 210 21.30 4.48 3.75
N ALA A 211 21.75 3.34 3.24
CA ALA A 211 22.70 2.51 3.95
C ALA A 211 24.05 3.22 4.12
N GLU A 212 24.54 3.94 3.11
CA GLU A 212 25.74 4.78 3.20
C GLU A 212 25.56 5.85 4.30
N ASP A 213 24.43 6.56 4.34
CA ASP A 213 24.12 7.55 5.39
C ASP A 213 24.07 6.94 6.80
N LEU A 214 23.58 5.69 6.92
CA LEU A 214 23.54 4.95 8.17
C LEU A 214 24.91 4.42 8.61
N THR A 215 25.88 4.25 7.71
CA THR A 215 27.26 3.90 8.09
C THR A 215 28.00 5.05 8.77
N GLU A 216 27.57 6.28 8.49
CA GLU A 216 28.11 7.50 9.09
C GLU A 216 27.46 7.84 10.44
N LEU A 217 26.48 7.06 10.90
CA LEU A 217 25.88 7.24 12.23
C LEU A 217 26.86 6.78 13.31
N GLU A 218 27.47 7.75 13.98
CA GLU A 218 28.21 7.49 15.21
C GLU A 218 27.26 7.38 16.41
N PRO A 219 27.52 6.50 17.40
CA PRO A 219 26.71 6.42 18.62
C PRO A 219 26.62 7.72 19.42
N SER A 220 27.58 8.63 19.21
CA SER A 220 27.66 10.00 19.74
C SER A 220 26.74 11.00 19.03
N THR A 221 26.14 10.63 17.89
CA THR A 221 25.29 11.52 17.09
C THR A 221 24.04 11.93 17.90
N PRO A 222 23.70 13.22 17.99
CA PRO A 222 22.49 13.69 18.66
C PRO A 222 21.20 13.07 18.10
N ALA A 223 20.22 12.80 18.96
CA ALA A 223 19.02 12.02 18.63
C ALA A 223 18.17 12.63 17.50
N ASP A 224 18.16 13.95 17.37
CA ASP A 224 17.52 14.70 16.28
C ASP A 224 18.22 14.48 14.93
N LYS A 225 19.55 14.37 14.92
CA LYS A 225 20.34 14.03 13.72
C LYS A 225 20.27 12.54 13.37
N GLN A 226 20.20 11.68 14.38
CA GLN A 226 19.87 10.26 14.17
C GLN A 226 18.47 10.11 13.56
N PHE A 227 17.52 10.92 14.04
CA PHE A 227 16.14 10.98 13.54
C PHE A 227 16.07 11.44 12.09
N GLU A 228 16.74 12.53 11.68
CA GLU A 228 16.74 12.97 10.27
C GLU A 228 17.33 11.90 9.32
N ARG A 229 18.37 11.18 9.74
CA ARG A 229 18.97 10.09 8.94
C ARG A 229 18.06 8.86 8.81
N ILE A 230 17.23 8.58 9.82
CA ILE A 230 16.27 7.44 9.84
C ILE A 230 14.87 7.86 9.35
N ARG A 231 14.57 9.16 9.26
CA ARG A 231 13.31 9.70 8.77
C ARG A 231 13.01 9.25 7.34
N LEU A 232 14.04 9.06 6.51
CA LEU A 232 13.89 8.49 5.18
C LEU A 232 13.27 7.08 5.23
N LEU A 233 13.59 6.23 6.22
CA LEU A 233 12.92 4.92 6.41
C LEU A 233 11.41 5.05 6.66
N ARG A 234 10.97 6.17 7.25
CA ARG A 234 9.54 6.48 7.44
C ARG A 234 8.88 6.92 6.13
N ASP A 235 9.59 7.65 5.28
CA ASP A 235 9.11 7.99 3.93
C ASP A 235 9.12 6.75 3.00
N TYR A 236 10.02 5.79 3.23
CA TYR A 236 10.02 4.45 2.62
C TYR A 236 8.87 3.54 3.10
N LYS A 237 8.26 3.84 4.24
CA LYS A 237 7.06 3.15 4.76
C LYS A 237 5.85 3.31 3.81
N LEU A 238 5.88 4.29 2.92
CA LEU A 238 4.92 4.47 1.82
C LEU A 238 5.35 3.81 0.49
N TRP A 239 6.57 3.30 0.41
CA TRP A 239 7.16 2.63 -0.76
C TRP A 239 7.46 1.16 -0.50
N LEU A 240 6.69 0.50 0.38
CA LEU A 240 6.52 -0.94 0.23
C LEU A 240 6.03 -1.17 -1.20
N PRO A 241 6.81 -1.84 -2.08
CA PRO A 241 6.29 -2.30 -3.34
C PRO A 241 5.43 -3.53 -3.06
N LEU A 242 4.61 -3.58 -1.99
CA LEU A 242 3.53 -4.58 -1.88
C LEU A 242 2.53 -4.39 -3.02
N ASN A 243 2.42 -3.15 -3.51
CA ASN A 243 1.60 -2.82 -4.67
C ASN A 243 2.20 -3.35 -5.98
N ASP A 244 3.53 -3.44 -6.09
CA ASP A 244 4.25 -3.92 -7.29
C ASP A 244 4.68 -5.40 -7.20
N LEU A 245 4.82 -5.96 -5.99
CA LEU A 245 5.00 -7.39 -5.71
C LEU A 245 3.89 -8.23 -6.36
N LEU A 246 2.71 -7.63 -6.53
CA LEU A 246 1.51 -8.27 -7.03
C LEU A 246 1.21 -7.94 -8.50
N THR A 247 1.97 -7.04 -9.14
CA THR A 247 1.67 -6.56 -10.49
C THR A 247 2.87 -6.53 -11.46
N GLY A 248 4.10 -6.70 -10.97
CA GLY A 248 5.32 -6.51 -11.77
C GLY A 248 5.82 -7.74 -12.52
N ARG A 249 6.39 -7.52 -13.71
CA ARG A 249 7.13 -8.51 -14.51
C ARG A 249 8.37 -9.09 -13.78
N ASN A 250 8.80 -8.46 -12.67
CA ASN A 250 10.07 -8.73 -11.95
C ASN A 250 9.90 -8.96 -10.44
N LEU A 251 9.02 -9.90 -10.06
CA LEU A 251 8.75 -10.29 -8.66
C LEU A 251 10.03 -10.53 -7.84
N SER A 252 11.01 -11.23 -8.40
CA SER A 252 12.21 -11.63 -7.66
C SER A 252 13.17 -10.47 -7.39
N SER A 253 13.26 -9.51 -8.31
CA SER A 253 14.05 -8.27 -8.10
C SER A 253 13.42 -7.42 -7.01
N THR A 254 12.09 -7.34 -7.00
CA THR A 254 11.31 -6.67 -5.96
C THR A 254 11.51 -7.32 -4.59
N LEU A 255 11.45 -8.66 -4.51
CA LEU A 255 11.69 -9.40 -3.27
C LEU A 255 13.10 -9.14 -2.70
N MET A 256 14.11 -9.04 -3.58
CA MET A 256 15.47 -8.77 -3.17
C MET A 256 15.65 -7.34 -2.61
N VAL A 257 15.08 -6.33 -3.27
CA VAL A 257 15.07 -4.95 -2.76
C VAL A 257 14.37 -4.86 -1.41
N ASN A 258 13.25 -5.58 -1.23
CA ASN A 258 12.57 -5.66 0.06
C ASN A 258 13.44 -6.32 1.13
N ALA A 259 14.13 -7.42 0.82
CA ALA A 259 15.04 -8.06 1.76
C ALA A 259 16.16 -7.11 2.23
N TYR A 260 16.71 -6.29 1.32
CA TYR A 260 17.67 -5.25 1.68
C TYR A 260 17.06 -4.16 2.57
N LEU A 261 15.86 -3.66 2.25
CA LEU A 261 15.15 -2.69 3.07
C LEU A 261 14.93 -3.20 4.50
N TYR A 262 14.44 -4.43 4.67
CA TYR A 262 14.25 -5.03 6.00
C TYR A 262 15.57 -5.20 6.75
N THR A 263 16.64 -5.56 6.05
CA THR A 263 17.97 -5.69 6.65
C THR A 263 18.48 -4.33 7.16
N ILE A 264 18.31 -3.27 6.36
CA ILE A 264 18.67 -1.90 6.73
C ILE A 264 17.82 -1.40 7.90
N ALA A 265 16.51 -1.65 7.88
CA ALA A 265 15.61 -1.26 8.97
C ALA A 265 15.96 -1.94 10.30
N LEU A 266 16.29 -3.24 10.26
CA LEU A 266 16.75 -3.99 11.44
C LEU A 266 18.11 -3.50 11.94
N TYR A 267 19.01 -3.11 11.04
CA TYR A 267 20.28 -2.48 11.42
C TYR A 267 20.05 -1.12 12.09
N ALA A 268 19.24 -0.25 11.49
CA ALA A 268 18.90 1.07 12.05
C ALA A 268 18.20 0.95 13.42
N GLN A 269 17.32 -0.04 13.59
CA GLN A 269 16.69 -0.35 14.87
C GLN A 269 17.70 -0.72 15.97
N ARG A 270 18.81 -1.40 15.62
CA ARG A 270 19.87 -1.74 16.60
C ARG A 270 20.71 -0.53 16.99
N GLN A 271 20.80 0.48 16.13
CA GLN A 271 21.57 1.70 16.38
C GLN A 271 20.74 2.79 17.08
N THR A 272 19.44 2.59 17.27
CA THR A 272 18.52 3.55 17.90
C THR A 272 17.75 2.95 19.07
N SER A 273 17.26 3.80 19.98
CA SER A 273 16.51 3.31 21.15
C SER A 273 15.10 2.83 20.75
N GLN A 274 14.74 1.63 21.22
CA GLN A 274 13.51 0.93 20.84
C GLN A 274 12.21 1.67 21.26
N ALA A 275 12.28 2.53 22.28
CA ALA A 275 11.14 3.30 22.78
C ALA A 275 10.63 4.33 21.75
N TYR A 276 11.53 4.96 20.99
CA TYR A 276 11.16 5.96 19.97
C TYR A 276 10.47 5.35 18.75
N MET A 277 10.80 4.11 18.38
CA MET A 277 10.21 3.42 17.22
C MET A 277 8.75 2.98 17.47
N ILE A 278 8.42 2.63 18.72
CA ILE A 278 7.07 2.17 19.13
C ILE A 278 6.09 3.35 19.19
N ASP A 279 6.49 4.51 19.73
CA ASP A 279 5.67 5.73 19.75
C ASP A 279 5.39 6.31 18.35
N LEU A 280 6.09 5.82 17.33
CA LEU A 280 5.94 6.24 15.92
C LEU A 280 5.07 5.28 15.08
N GLY A 281 4.39 4.30 15.70
CA GLY A 281 3.43 3.42 15.04
C GLY A 281 4.06 2.43 14.05
N VAL A 282 5.29 1.99 14.30
CA VAL A 282 5.97 0.94 13.52
C VAL A 282 5.91 -0.38 14.31
N ASP A 283 4.85 -1.15 14.10
CA ASP A 283 4.75 -2.53 14.60
C ASP A 283 5.38 -3.49 13.58
N LEU A 284 6.67 -3.78 13.75
CA LEU A 284 7.42 -4.69 12.87
C LEU A 284 6.84 -6.11 12.85
N PRO A 285 6.45 -6.71 14.00
CA PRO A 285 5.72 -7.97 14.04
C PRO A 285 4.42 -7.98 13.22
N SER A 286 3.56 -6.97 13.37
CA SER A 286 2.32 -6.88 12.56
C SER A 286 2.61 -6.68 11.07
N LEU A 287 3.61 -5.88 10.73
CA LEU A 287 4.03 -5.69 9.33
C LEU A 287 4.53 -6.99 8.70
N LEU A 288 5.27 -7.80 9.46
CA LEU A 288 5.76 -9.10 9.02
C LEU A 288 4.61 -10.10 8.84
N ASP A 289 3.64 -10.12 9.77
CA ASP A 289 2.47 -10.99 9.68
C ASP A 289 1.58 -10.62 8.49
N GLU A 290 1.39 -9.32 8.23
CA GLU A 290 0.65 -8.80 7.08
C GLU A 290 1.38 -9.05 5.76
N THR A 291 2.71 -8.90 5.75
CA THR A 291 3.57 -9.24 4.60
C THR A 291 3.51 -10.73 4.29
N LEU A 292 3.54 -11.61 5.29
CA LEU A 292 3.45 -13.06 5.10
C LEU A 292 2.07 -13.50 4.58
N ARG A 293 0.98 -12.84 5.00
CA ARG A 293 -0.36 -13.05 4.41
C ARG A 293 -0.42 -12.65 2.93
N GLN A 294 0.30 -11.61 2.54
CA GLN A 294 0.37 -11.14 1.14
C GLN A 294 1.35 -11.95 0.26
N ILE A 295 2.31 -12.67 0.87
CA ILE A 295 3.31 -13.53 0.19
C ILE A 295 2.80 -14.97 -0.01
N THR A 296 1.67 -15.37 0.58
CA THR A 296 0.99 -16.63 0.21
C THR A 296 0.85 -16.67 -1.31
N PRO A 297 1.35 -17.71 -2.01
CA PRO A 297 1.67 -17.61 -3.43
C PRO A 297 0.50 -17.08 -4.22
N VAL A 298 0.67 -15.86 -4.72
CA VAL A 298 -0.16 -15.28 -5.76
C VAL A 298 0.02 -16.20 -6.95
N LYS A 299 -0.93 -17.12 -7.11
CA LYS A 299 -1.07 -17.89 -8.35
C LYS A 299 -0.95 -16.89 -9.48
N SER A 300 -0.07 -17.16 -10.43
CA SER A 300 0.16 -16.37 -11.63
C SER A 300 -1.17 -15.87 -12.24
N TYR A 301 -1.62 -14.65 -11.90
CA TYR A 301 -2.90 -14.10 -12.37
C TYR A 301 -2.89 -13.70 -13.85
N THR A 302 -1.87 -14.12 -14.61
CA THR A 302 -1.86 -14.12 -16.08
C THR A 302 -3.00 -14.97 -16.68
N GLY A 303 -3.67 -15.79 -15.85
CA GLY A 303 -4.84 -16.59 -16.19
C GLY A 303 -6.20 -15.87 -16.15
N LEU A 304 -6.35 -14.69 -15.54
CA LEU A 304 -7.68 -14.07 -15.41
C LEU A 304 -8.34 -13.79 -16.77
N ARG A 305 -9.66 -14.03 -16.86
CA ARG A 305 -10.44 -13.83 -18.10
C ARG A 305 -11.70 -13.02 -17.85
N LEU A 306 -11.93 -12.00 -18.68
CA LEU A 306 -13.19 -11.28 -18.73
C LEU A 306 -14.24 -12.13 -19.46
N LYS A 307 -15.45 -12.22 -18.91
CA LYS A 307 -16.61 -12.90 -19.51
C LYS A 307 -17.88 -12.12 -19.21
N GLU A 308 -18.94 -12.38 -19.97
CA GLU A 308 -20.29 -11.93 -19.59
C GLU A 308 -20.82 -12.78 -18.43
N VAL A 309 -21.70 -12.18 -17.63
CA VAL A 309 -22.44 -12.85 -16.56
C VAL A 309 -23.61 -13.62 -17.16
N THR A 310 -23.87 -14.83 -16.66
CA THR A 310 -25.03 -15.66 -16.97
C THR A 310 -25.92 -15.83 -15.74
N LEU A 311 -27.15 -16.31 -15.94
CA LEU A 311 -28.11 -16.54 -14.85
C LEU A 311 -27.60 -17.52 -13.79
N GLU A 312 -26.70 -18.45 -14.16
CA GLU A 312 -26.09 -19.39 -13.22
C GLU A 312 -25.08 -18.73 -12.28
N ASP A 313 -24.53 -17.57 -12.65
CA ASP A 313 -23.56 -16.87 -11.80
C ASP A 313 -24.22 -16.08 -10.68
N VAL A 314 -25.50 -15.73 -10.82
CA VAL A 314 -26.18 -14.75 -9.97
C VAL A 314 -26.04 -15.05 -8.47
N PRO A 315 -26.22 -16.30 -7.97
CA PRO A 315 -25.99 -16.60 -6.56
C PRO A 315 -24.55 -16.28 -6.10
N VAL A 316 -23.56 -16.54 -6.95
CA VAL A 316 -22.14 -16.30 -6.65
C VAL A 316 -21.82 -14.80 -6.64
N LEU A 317 -22.51 -13.98 -7.45
CA LEU A 317 -22.31 -12.52 -7.42
C LEU A 317 -22.66 -11.94 -6.05
N THR A 318 -23.74 -12.41 -5.43
CA THR A 318 -24.14 -12.03 -4.07
C THR A 318 -23.05 -12.39 -3.06
N GLU A 319 -22.49 -13.60 -3.14
CA GLU A 319 -21.39 -14.02 -2.26
C GLU A 319 -20.14 -13.14 -2.42
N VAL A 320 -19.77 -12.80 -3.67
CA VAL A 320 -18.64 -11.91 -3.95
C VAL A 320 -18.90 -10.50 -3.41
N TRP A 321 -20.13 -10.01 -3.50
CA TRP A 321 -20.53 -8.70 -2.96
C TRP A 321 -20.34 -8.64 -1.44
N PHE A 322 -20.93 -9.58 -0.71
CA PHE A 322 -20.83 -9.60 0.76
C PHE A 322 -19.42 -9.91 1.26
N ALA A 323 -18.63 -10.69 0.52
CA ALA A 323 -17.22 -10.90 0.85
C ALA A 323 -16.39 -9.60 0.73
N ALA A 324 -16.74 -8.70 -0.19
CA ALA A 324 -15.99 -7.49 -0.47
C ALA A 324 -16.45 -6.26 0.34
N PHE A 325 -17.75 -6.14 0.61
CA PHE A 325 -18.35 -4.98 1.28
C PHE A 325 -18.64 -5.25 2.76
N THR A 326 -17.58 -5.20 3.57
CA THR A 326 -17.64 -5.40 5.02
C THR A 326 -17.60 -4.10 5.83
N ASP A 327 -17.66 -2.95 5.16
CA ASP A 327 -17.67 -1.64 5.83
C ASP A 327 -18.95 -1.45 6.66
N PRO A 328 -18.86 -0.99 7.93
CA PRO A 328 -20.03 -0.82 8.79
C PRO A 328 -21.09 0.14 8.24
N GLY A 329 -20.69 1.16 7.47
CA GLY A 329 -21.61 2.11 6.84
C GLY A 329 -22.43 1.44 5.73
N ILE A 330 -21.80 0.61 4.91
CA ILE A 330 -22.47 -0.17 3.87
C ILE A 330 -23.34 -1.27 4.48
N GLN A 331 -22.84 -2.00 5.49
CA GLN A 331 -23.60 -3.03 6.18
C GLN A 331 -24.80 -2.48 6.97
N ARG A 332 -24.81 -1.19 7.30
CA ARG A 332 -26.00 -0.54 7.86
C ARG A 332 -27.14 -0.42 6.83
N ILE A 333 -26.82 -0.23 5.56
CA ILE A 333 -27.81 -0.08 4.47
C ILE A 333 -28.20 -1.46 3.93
N TRP A 334 -27.21 -2.32 3.74
CA TRP A 334 -27.36 -3.68 3.25
C TRP A 334 -26.75 -4.67 4.25
N PRO A 335 -27.46 -5.00 5.35
CA PRO A 335 -26.96 -5.93 6.34
C PRO A 335 -26.84 -7.34 5.76
N ASP A 336 -25.86 -8.09 6.27
CA ASP A 336 -25.59 -9.45 5.83
C ASP A 336 -26.57 -10.45 6.48
N THR A 337 -27.81 -10.44 6.00
CA THR A 337 -28.86 -11.36 6.43
C THR A 337 -29.33 -12.25 5.26
N PRO A 338 -29.93 -13.42 5.54
CA PRO A 338 -30.50 -14.27 4.48
C PRO A 338 -31.52 -13.54 3.61
N ALA A 339 -32.35 -12.66 4.17
CA ALA A 339 -33.35 -11.91 3.42
C ALA A 339 -32.70 -10.92 2.44
N VAL A 340 -31.67 -10.19 2.89
CA VAL A 340 -30.95 -9.23 2.03
C VAL A 340 -30.10 -9.94 0.97
N ARG A 341 -29.49 -11.09 1.29
CA ARG A 341 -28.81 -11.94 0.29
C ARG A 341 -29.77 -12.42 -0.79
N ASN A 342 -30.95 -12.90 -0.39
CA ASN A 342 -31.98 -13.31 -1.35
C ASN A 342 -32.46 -12.13 -2.21
N TRP A 343 -32.66 -10.96 -1.60
CA TRP A 343 -33.02 -9.72 -2.28
C TRP A 343 -31.98 -9.31 -3.33
N TRP A 344 -30.68 -9.35 -2.99
CA TRP A 344 -29.59 -9.06 -3.92
C TRP A 344 -29.54 -10.05 -5.08
N THR A 345 -29.75 -11.33 -4.78
CA THR A 345 -29.77 -12.42 -5.77
C THR A 345 -30.93 -12.22 -6.75
N GLU A 346 -32.15 -11.96 -6.25
CA GLU A 346 -33.31 -11.79 -7.10
C GLU A 346 -33.28 -10.46 -7.88
N GLY A 347 -32.78 -9.38 -7.27
CA GLY A 347 -32.58 -8.11 -7.95
C GLY A 347 -31.64 -8.23 -9.15
N ASN A 348 -30.48 -8.89 -8.97
CA ASN A 348 -29.55 -9.15 -10.08
C ASN A 348 -30.13 -10.10 -11.12
N ARG A 349 -30.91 -11.12 -10.71
CA ARG A 349 -31.60 -12.03 -11.64
C ARG A 349 -32.59 -11.25 -12.52
N HIS A 350 -33.46 -10.47 -11.89
CA HIS A 350 -34.46 -9.67 -12.58
C HIS A 350 -33.80 -8.70 -13.57
N ASP A 351 -32.78 -7.98 -13.13
CA ASP A 351 -32.05 -7.03 -13.96
C ASP A 351 -31.41 -7.72 -15.19
N LEU A 352 -30.79 -8.89 -15.01
CA LEU A 352 -30.19 -9.65 -16.12
C LEU A 352 -31.21 -10.13 -17.15
N ILE A 353 -32.46 -10.40 -16.74
CA ILE A 353 -33.53 -10.87 -17.64
C ILE A 353 -34.24 -9.69 -18.32
N HIS A 354 -34.50 -8.61 -17.58
CA HIS A 354 -35.46 -7.59 -17.99
C HIS A 354 -34.83 -6.24 -18.35
N LYS A 355 -33.54 -6.01 -18.04
CA LYS A 355 -32.85 -4.74 -18.30
C LYS A 355 -31.62 -4.97 -19.19
N PRO A 356 -31.79 -5.14 -20.51
CA PRO A 356 -30.67 -5.42 -21.43
C PRO A 356 -29.64 -4.29 -21.55
N PHE A 357 -30.01 -3.07 -21.15
CA PHE A 357 -29.11 -1.92 -21.03
C PHE A 357 -28.19 -1.99 -19.79
N GLN A 358 -28.43 -2.94 -18.87
CA GLN A 358 -27.51 -3.21 -17.78
C GLN A 358 -26.54 -4.32 -18.20
N ARG A 359 -25.31 -3.91 -18.53
CA ARG A 359 -24.23 -4.79 -18.97
C ARG A 359 -23.49 -5.34 -17.76
N TYR A 360 -23.75 -6.61 -17.47
CA TYR A 360 -23.04 -7.37 -16.44
C TYR A 360 -21.84 -8.11 -17.02
N VAL A 361 -20.66 -7.84 -16.47
CA VAL A 361 -19.41 -8.51 -16.82
C VAL A 361 -18.70 -9.03 -15.58
N LYS A 362 -17.99 -10.15 -15.72
CA LYS A 362 -17.24 -10.81 -14.65
C LYS A 362 -15.82 -11.10 -15.08
N VAL A 363 -14.93 -11.18 -14.09
CA VAL A 363 -13.58 -11.72 -14.24
C VAL A 363 -13.54 -13.06 -13.54
N VAL A 364 -13.07 -14.09 -14.23
CA VAL A 364 -12.92 -15.45 -13.69
C VAL A 364 -11.45 -15.85 -13.63
N ASP A 365 -11.12 -16.65 -12.62
CA ASP A 365 -9.86 -17.38 -12.54
C ASP A 365 -10.08 -18.83 -13.03
N PRO A 366 -9.58 -19.21 -14.22
CA PRO A 366 -9.73 -20.56 -14.75
C PRO A 366 -8.94 -21.61 -13.94
N ASP A 367 -7.90 -21.20 -13.22
CA ASP A 367 -6.96 -22.06 -12.47
C ASP A 367 -7.39 -22.29 -11.02
N SER A 368 -8.56 -21.74 -10.66
CA SER A 368 -9.16 -21.82 -9.35
C SER A 368 -10.61 -22.24 -9.51
N LYS A 369 -11.00 -23.33 -8.86
CA LYS A 369 -12.36 -23.88 -8.97
C LYS A 369 -13.18 -23.60 -7.71
N ASP A 370 -14.47 -23.35 -7.88
CA ASP A 370 -15.42 -23.32 -6.79
C ASP A 370 -15.81 -24.73 -6.34
N VAL A 371 -16.70 -24.83 -5.36
CA VAL A 371 -17.20 -26.11 -4.82
C VAL A 371 -17.88 -26.99 -5.87
N ASN A 372 -18.32 -26.39 -7.00
CA ASN A 372 -18.98 -27.07 -8.10
C ASN A 372 -18.01 -27.36 -9.28
N GLY A 373 -16.70 -27.12 -9.10
CA GLY A 373 -15.69 -27.35 -10.13
C GLY A 373 -15.65 -26.27 -11.23
N ARG A 374 -16.43 -25.20 -11.11
CA ARG A 374 -16.45 -24.09 -12.09
C ARG A 374 -15.35 -23.08 -11.79
N PRO A 375 -14.81 -22.35 -12.80
CA PRO A 375 -13.88 -21.24 -12.56
C PRO A 375 -14.43 -20.25 -11.53
N ARG A 376 -13.65 -19.92 -10.50
CA ARG A 376 -14.06 -18.95 -9.47
C ARG A 376 -14.24 -17.57 -10.09
N ILE A 377 -15.30 -16.88 -9.68
CA ILE A 377 -15.52 -15.48 -10.02
C ILE A 377 -14.66 -14.62 -9.08
N ALA A 378 -13.70 -13.91 -9.68
CA ALA A 378 -12.77 -13.03 -8.97
C ALA A 378 -13.37 -11.65 -8.71
N ALA A 379 -14.13 -11.14 -9.68
CA ALA A 379 -14.71 -9.80 -9.66
C ALA A 379 -15.90 -9.72 -10.62
N PHE A 380 -16.79 -8.76 -10.42
CA PHE A 380 -17.83 -8.43 -11.40
C PHE A 380 -18.14 -6.93 -11.39
N ALA A 381 -18.72 -6.46 -12.50
CA ALA A 381 -19.24 -5.11 -12.62
C ALA A 381 -20.59 -5.09 -13.34
N LYS A 382 -21.38 -4.08 -13.00
CA LYS A 382 -22.66 -3.75 -13.62
C LYS A 382 -22.57 -2.33 -14.17
N TRP A 383 -22.63 -2.22 -15.48
CA TRP A 383 -22.66 -0.95 -16.20
C TRP A 383 -24.06 -0.69 -16.74
N ASP A 384 -24.63 0.46 -16.40
CA ASP A 384 -25.92 0.92 -16.91
C ASP A 384 -25.68 1.85 -18.12
N THR A 385 -26.13 1.42 -19.29
CA THR A 385 -25.97 2.17 -20.54
C THR A 385 -27.17 3.06 -20.88
N SER A 386 -28.16 3.13 -19.98
CA SER A 386 -29.38 3.93 -20.16
C SER A 386 -29.39 5.17 -19.27
N MET A 387 -30.17 6.17 -19.67
CA MET A 387 -30.33 7.37 -18.84
C MET A 387 -31.29 7.14 -17.67
N PRO A 388 -31.18 7.89 -16.56
CA PRO A 388 -32.01 7.68 -15.36
C PRO A 388 -33.53 7.64 -15.60
N HIS A 389 -34.05 8.39 -16.58
CA HIS A 389 -35.48 8.42 -16.89
C HIS A 389 -35.97 7.20 -17.72
N GLU A 390 -35.06 6.44 -18.34
CA GLU A 390 -35.38 5.29 -19.20
C GLU A 390 -35.30 3.95 -18.45
N ARG A 391 -34.51 3.90 -17.38
CA ARG A 391 -34.09 2.65 -16.72
C ARG A 391 -35.06 2.08 -15.69
N GLY A 392 -36.05 2.86 -15.26
CA GLY A 392 -36.95 2.53 -14.15
C GLY A 392 -36.25 2.57 -12.78
N ARG A 393 -36.79 1.84 -11.79
CA ARG A 393 -36.19 1.78 -10.44
C ARG A 393 -34.84 1.05 -10.49
N ARG A 394 -33.83 1.64 -9.82
CA ARG A 394 -32.48 1.06 -9.69
C ARG A 394 -32.50 -0.23 -8.87
N TYR A 395 -33.24 -0.25 -7.77
CA TYR A 395 -33.34 -1.39 -6.85
C TYR A 395 -34.79 -1.90 -6.70
N PRO A 396 -34.98 -3.20 -6.42
CA PRO A 396 -36.29 -3.73 -6.05
C PRO A 396 -36.76 -3.20 -4.68
N PRO A 397 -38.04 -3.35 -4.31
CA PRO A 397 -38.55 -2.95 -3.00
C PRO A 397 -37.71 -3.55 -1.86
N TRP A 398 -37.41 -2.75 -0.84
CA TRP A 398 -36.60 -3.15 0.31
C TRP A 398 -37.24 -4.27 1.12
N THR A 399 -36.43 -5.13 1.74
CA THR A 399 -36.91 -6.11 2.72
C THR A 399 -37.07 -5.48 4.10
N GLU A 400 -37.74 -6.19 5.03
CA GLU A 400 -37.89 -5.77 6.43
C GLU A 400 -36.55 -5.65 7.17
N ASP A 401 -35.54 -6.39 6.72
CA ASP A 401 -34.18 -6.38 7.29
C ASP A 401 -33.38 -5.13 6.91
N GLN A 402 -33.86 -4.34 5.94
CA GLN A 402 -33.20 -3.12 5.47
C GLN A 402 -33.88 -1.88 6.04
N PRO A 403 -33.13 -0.87 6.50
CA PRO A 403 -33.72 0.38 6.96
C PRO A 403 -34.20 1.21 5.76
N GLY A 404 -35.41 0.93 5.26
CA GLY A 404 -35.93 1.47 3.99
C GLY A 404 -35.79 2.99 3.82
N GLN A 405 -36.10 3.77 4.86
CA GLN A 405 -35.90 5.23 4.82
C GLN A 405 -34.44 5.62 4.62
N VAL A 406 -33.51 4.96 5.31
CA VAL A 406 -32.06 5.24 5.18
C VAL A 406 -31.57 4.82 3.80
N CYS A 407 -32.07 3.70 3.25
CA CYS A 407 -31.79 3.29 1.88
C CYS A 407 -32.27 4.33 0.87
N ASP A 408 -33.51 4.81 0.99
CA ASP A 408 -34.08 5.81 0.10
C ASP A 408 -33.32 7.14 0.16
N GLU A 409 -32.97 7.61 1.36
CA GLU A 409 -32.16 8.82 1.56
C GLU A 409 -30.76 8.69 0.92
N PHE A 410 -30.13 7.53 1.07
CA PHE A 410 -28.83 7.24 0.47
C PHE A 410 -28.90 7.28 -1.06
N ILE A 411 -29.88 6.58 -1.66
CA ILE A 411 -30.05 6.55 -3.12
C ILE A 411 -30.46 7.90 -3.68
N ALA A 412 -31.35 8.63 -3.01
CA ALA A 412 -31.74 9.98 -3.43
C ALA A 412 -30.53 10.92 -3.47
N LYS A 413 -29.60 10.79 -2.52
CA LYS A 413 -28.36 11.56 -2.50
C LYS A 413 -27.45 11.22 -3.67
N GLU A 414 -27.23 9.94 -3.98
CA GLU A 414 -26.43 9.52 -5.14
C GLU A 414 -27.02 10.04 -6.46
N GLU A 415 -28.33 9.90 -6.66
CA GLU A 415 -29.00 10.40 -7.86
C GLU A 415 -28.94 11.93 -7.98
N ALA A 416 -29.03 12.66 -6.86
CA ALA A 416 -28.90 14.12 -6.85
C ALA A 416 -27.47 14.56 -7.23
N GLU A 417 -26.43 13.90 -6.71
CA GLU A 417 -25.05 14.20 -7.09
C GLU A 417 -24.77 13.84 -8.55
N ARG A 418 -25.28 12.70 -9.02
CA ARG A 418 -25.17 12.31 -10.44
C ARG A 418 -25.82 13.34 -11.36
N LEU A 419 -27.03 13.80 -11.04
CA LEU A 419 -27.71 14.87 -11.78
C LEU A 419 -26.93 16.18 -11.73
N ARG A 420 -26.36 16.54 -10.57
CA ARG A 420 -25.55 17.76 -10.43
C ARG A 420 -24.29 17.73 -11.29
N VAL A 421 -23.60 16.59 -11.33
CA VAL A 421 -22.32 16.43 -12.04
C VAL A 421 -22.54 16.27 -13.54
N MET A 422 -23.49 15.43 -13.95
CA MET A 422 -23.69 15.06 -15.35
C MET A 422 -24.77 15.89 -16.05
N GLY A 423 -25.73 16.44 -15.31
CA GLY A 423 -26.91 17.10 -15.90
C GLY A 423 -27.60 16.19 -16.91
N ASP A 424 -27.89 16.74 -18.09
CA ASP A 424 -28.50 16.02 -19.22
C ASP A 424 -27.46 15.38 -20.17
N GLN A 425 -26.16 15.48 -19.86
CA GLN A 425 -25.12 14.85 -20.69
C GLN A 425 -25.34 13.34 -20.75
N LYS A 426 -25.40 12.74 -21.94
CA LYS A 426 -25.50 11.29 -22.08
C LYS A 426 -24.25 10.62 -21.50
N HIS A 427 -24.46 9.64 -20.60
CA HIS A 427 -23.36 8.95 -19.94
C HIS A 427 -23.73 7.55 -19.49
N TYR A 428 -22.73 6.68 -19.41
CA TYR A 428 -22.85 5.36 -18.79
C TYR A 428 -22.53 5.42 -17.31
N TYR A 429 -23.18 4.57 -16.54
CA TYR A 429 -23.04 4.55 -15.09
C TYR A 429 -22.52 3.23 -14.59
N LEU A 430 -21.41 3.27 -13.85
CA LEU A 430 -20.91 2.11 -13.15
C LEU A 430 -21.68 1.95 -11.83
N ASP A 431 -22.74 1.16 -11.87
CA ASP A 431 -23.62 0.92 -10.72
C ASP A 431 -22.95 0.08 -9.64
N THR A 432 -22.17 -0.91 -10.04
CA THR A 432 -21.48 -1.80 -9.11
C THR A 432 -20.17 -2.23 -9.73
N LEU A 433 -19.07 -2.16 -8.96
CA LEU A 433 -17.81 -2.83 -9.25
C LEU A 433 -17.31 -3.48 -7.97
N VAL A 434 -17.15 -4.80 -8.02
CA VAL A 434 -16.75 -5.59 -6.85
C VAL A 434 -15.57 -6.47 -7.22
N THR A 435 -14.58 -6.56 -6.34
CA THR A 435 -13.52 -7.55 -6.42
C THR A 435 -13.44 -8.33 -5.10
N HIS A 436 -13.55 -9.65 -5.19
CA HIS A 436 -13.42 -10.54 -4.03
C HIS A 436 -12.06 -10.30 -3.35
N PRO A 437 -11.97 -10.31 -2.00
CA PRO A 437 -10.73 -10.04 -1.26
C PRO A 437 -9.51 -10.81 -1.78
N ASP A 438 -9.63 -12.13 -2.01
CA ASP A 438 -8.59 -13.00 -2.58
C ASP A 438 -8.01 -12.55 -3.95
N TYR A 439 -8.70 -11.67 -4.68
CA TYR A 439 -8.34 -11.24 -6.03
C TYR A 439 -8.17 -9.72 -6.15
N GLN A 440 -8.20 -9.00 -5.03
CA GLN A 440 -7.92 -7.57 -5.03
C GLN A 440 -6.49 -7.29 -5.48
N ARG A 441 -6.28 -6.12 -6.10
CA ARG A 441 -4.97 -5.69 -6.61
C ARG A 441 -4.34 -6.58 -7.69
N CYS A 442 -5.09 -7.54 -8.24
CA CYS A 442 -4.62 -8.47 -9.28
C CYS A 442 -5.07 -8.07 -10.70
N GLY A 443 -5.45 -6.81 -10.90
CA GLY A 443 -5.90 -6.30 -12.21
C GLY A 443 -7.36 -6.61 -12.59
N ALA A 444 -8.10 -7.42 -11.82
CA ALA A 444 -9.49 -7.76 -12.12
C ALA A 444 -10.40 -6.52 -12.25
N GLY A 445 -10.32 -5.57 -11.31
CA GLY A 445 -11.05 -4.31 -11.40
C GLY A 445 -10.68 -3.47 -12.63
N SER A 446 -9.41 -3.48 -13.05
CA SER A 446 -8.98 -2.78 -14.27
C SER A 446 -9.57 -3.40 -15.54
N MET A 447 -9.72 -4.73 -15.59
CA MET A 447 -10.37 -5.41 -16.73
C MET A 447 -11.84 -5.00 -16.86
N LEU A 448 -12.55 -4.91 -15.74
CA LEU A 448 -13.95 -4.47 -15.68
C LEU A 448 -14.11 -3.00 -16.05
N MET A 449 -13.20 -2.14 -15.60
CA MET A 449 -13.17 -0.72 -15.97
C MET A 449 -12.92 -0.53 -17.46
N LYS A 450 -11.94 -1.27 -18.01
CA LYS A 450 -11.60 -1.19 -19.44
C LYS A 450 -12.81 -1.50 -20.30
N PHE A 451 -13.56 -2.56 -19.98
CA PHE A 451 -14.77 -2.93 -20.71
C PHE A 451 -15.77 -1.78 -20.81
N GLY A 452 -16.14 -1.16 -19.69
CA GLY A 452 -17.13 -0.08 -19.68
C GLY A 452 -16.64 1.22 -20.29
N CYS A 453 -15.36 1.57 -20.07
CA CYS A 453 -14.77 2.77 -20.67
C CYS A 453 -14.64 2.64 -22.19
N ASP A 454 -14.16 1.49 -22.68
CA ASP A 454 -14.08 1.22 -24.12
C ASP A 454 -15.47 1.28 -24.78
N LEU A 455 -16.50 0.79 -24.08
CA LEU A 455 -17.89 0.84 -24.54
C LEU A 455 -18.39 2.29 -24.60
N ALA A 456 -18.13 3.09 -23.56
CA ALA A 456 -18.48 4.51 -23.54
C ALA A 456 -17.75 5.30 -24.65
N ASP A 457 -16.46 5.06 -24.84
CA ASP A 457 -15.64 5.67 -25.88
C ASP A 457 -16.15 5.34 -27.28
N LYS A 458 -16.48 4.06 -27.52
CA LYS A 458 -17.05 3.58 -28.78
C LYS A 458 -18.37 4.29 -29.11
N ASP A 459 -19.21 4.50 -28.10
CA ASP A 459 -20.52 5.10 -28.27
C ASP A 459 -20.49 6.64 -28.18
N GLY A 460 -19.32 7.23 -27.92
CA GLY A 460 -19.11 8.68 -27.84
C GLY A 460 -19.83 9.33 -26.66
N VAL A 461 -19.93 8.63 -25.52
CA VAL A 461 -20.63 9.09 -24.31
C VAL A 461 -19.70 9.19 -23.11
N ALA A 462 -20.08 10.01 -22.14
CA ALA A 462 -19.35 10.13 -20.88
C ALA A 462 -19.58 8.90 -19.97
N ALA A 463 -18.88 8.85 -18.83
CA ALA A 463 -19.10 7.86 -17.78
C ALA A 463 -19.11 8.48 -16.39
N TYR A 464 -19.90 7.92 -15.48
CA TYR A 464 -20.06 8.37 -14.09
C TYR A 464 -19.98 7.19 -13.11
N VAL A 465 -19.47 7.44 -11.90
CA VAL A 465 -19.44 6.47 -10.79
C VAL A 465 -19.50 7.19 -9.44
N ASP A 466 -20.27 6.63 -8.51
CA ASP A 466 -20.22 6.97 -7.09
C ASP A 466 -19.13 6.13 -6.42
N ALA A 467 -17.95 6.72 -6.24
CA ALA A 467 -16.74 6.01 -5.86
C ALA A 467 -16.54 5.97 -4.34
N SER A 468 -16.33 4.78 -3.79
CA SER A 468 -15.80 4.66 -2.42
C SER A 468 -14.38 5.27 -2.33
N LYS A 469 -13.97 5.69 -1.12
CA LYS A 469 -12.59 6.16 -0.85
C LYS A 469 -11.52 5.17 -1.34
N SER A 470 -11.76 3.86 -1.18
CA SER A 470 -10.84 2.81 -1.63
C SER A 470 -10.86 2.61 -3.15
N GLY A 471 -12.01 2.81 -3.80
CA GLY A 471 -12.18 2.66 -5.25
C GLY A 471 -11.67 3.85 -6.08
N ALA A 472 -11.68 5.08 -5.52
CA ALA A 472 -11.36 6.31 -6.25
C ALA A 472 -10.01 6.27 -7.02
N GLY A 473 -8.98 5.62 -6.45
CA GLY A 473 -7.67 5.47 -7.11
C GLY A 473 -7.69 4.58 -8.36
N LEU A 474 -8.62 3.63 -8.46
CA LEU A 474 -8.84 2.87 -9.69
C LEU A 474 -9.43 3.75 -10.79
N TYR A 475 -10.51 4.47 -10.49
CA TYR A 475 -11.23 5.28 -11.48
C TYR A 475 -10.37 6.41 -12.06
N LYS A 476 -9.54 7.07 -11.23
CA LYS A 476 -8.58 8.10 -11.70
C LYS A 476 -7.64 7.60 -12.80
N ARG A 477 -7.21 6.34 -12.74
CA ARG A 477 -6.33 5.74 -13.77
C ARG A 477 -7.02 5.55 -15.11
N PHE A 478 -8.36 5.54 -15.13
CA PHE A 478 -9.18 5.47 -16.34
C PHE A 478 -9.67 6.85 -16.81
N GLY A 479 -9.15 7.94 -16.24
CA GLY A 479 -9.48 9.30 -16.64
C GLY A 479 -10.69 9.91 -15.94
N PHE A 480 -11.21 9.28 -14.88
CA PHE A 480 -12.26 9.88 -14.06
C PHE A 480 -11.70 10.99 -13.16
N VAL A 481 -12.41 12.10 -13.11
CA VAL A 481 -12.13 13.26 -12.26
C VAL A 481 -13.14 13.31 -11.12
N ASP A 482 -12.67 13.64 -9.92
CA ASP A 482 -13.52 13.83 -8.75
C ASP A 482 -14.18 15.21 -8.79
N GLU A 483 -15.51 15.23 -8.90
CA GLU A 483 -16.33 16.44 -8.97
C GLU A 483 -17.13 16.67 -7.67
N SER A 484 -16.75 16.02 -6.58
CA SER A 484 -17.44 16.11 -5.29
C SER A 484 -17.38 17.51 -4.66
N LEU A 485 -18.48 17.95 -4.04
CA LEU A 485 -18.48 19.18 -3.26
C LEU A 485 -17.70 19.04 -1.94
N PRO A 486 -17.09 20.12 -1.41
CA PRO A 486 -16.46 20.08 -0.10
C PRO A 486 -17.45 19.62 0.99
N GLY A 487 -17.13 18.53 1.66
CA GLY A 487 -17.98 17.98 2.74
C GLY A 487 -19.11 17.06 2.27
N SER A 488 -19.10 16.59 1.01
CA SER A 488 -20.09 15.65 0.46
C SER A 488 -20.11 14.25 1.12
N GLY A 489 -19.14 13.95 1.99
CA GLY A 489 -19.05 12.71 2.75
C GLY A 489 -18.00 11.74 2.19
N ASP A 490 -18.30 10.44 2.29
CA ASP A 490 -17.32 9.38 2.06
C ASP A 490 -17.40 8.74 0.66
N VAL A 491 -18.34 9.19 -0.16
CA VAL A 491 -18.55 8.78 -1.55
C VAL A 491 -18.16 9.93 -2.47
N ALA A 492 -17.26 9.67 -3.41
CA ALA A 492 -16.78 10.64 -4.38
C ALA A 492 -17.56 10.53 -5.69
N SER A 493 -18.17 11.62 -6.13
CA SER A 493 -18.88 11.73 -7.40
C SER A 493 -17.88 11.93 -8.53
N MET A 494 -17.61 10.87 -9.29
CA MET A 494 -16.53 10.86 -10.27
C MET A 494 -17.06 10.76 -11.70
N ALA A 495 -16.57 11.63 -12.59
CA ALA A 495 -16.98 11.68 -14.00
C ALA A 495 -15.80 11.58 -14.96
N ARG A 496 -16.01 10.94 -16.10
CA ARG A 496 -15.10 10.88 -17.25
C ARG A 496 -15.85 11.39 -18.47
N ARG A 497 -15.29 12.37 -19.17
CA ARG A 497 -15.93 13.03 -20.32
C ARG A 497 -15.15 12.81 -21.59
#